data_AF-A0A960EG85-F1
#
_entry.id   AF-A0A960EG85-F1
#
_cell.length_a   1.000
_cell.length_b   1.000
_cell.length_c   1.000
_cell.angle_alpha   90.00
_cell.angle_beta   90.00
_cell.angle_gamma   90.00
#
_symmetry.space_group_name_H-M   'P 1'
#
loop_
_entity.id
_entity.type
_entity.pdbx_description
1 polymer ?
#
loop_
_entity_poly.entity_id
_entity_poly.type
_entity_poly.pdbx_seq_one_letter_code
_entity_poly.pdbx_strand_id
1 'polypeptide(L)'
;MTAPTTDVAGEGGDPLPELYRSGRAKQRRARSVRLAAYAVGLAALVGFALTADWQKIGDSYFDLERAREQFPDIVTIATKNTIIYTTMSFIGGVVLGLSMALLRLSSIRAYRWFASIYIEIFRGLPALLTIIFVGFITPIALGIRFPEVLGVASAGIAALSLVA
;
A
#
# COMPACT_ATOMS: atom_id res chain seq x y z
N MET A 1 8.68 -58.49 70.61
CA MET A 1 9.34 -57.17 70.52
C MET A 1 10.25 -57.18 69.31
N THR A 2 9.73 -56.77 68.15
CA THR A 2 10.51 -56.41 66.94
C THR A 2 9.68 -55.38 66.16
N ALA A 3 10.36 -54.30 65.76
CA ALA A 3 9.82 -53.04 65.23
C ALA A 3 9.40 -53.14 63.74
N PRO A 4 8.80 -52.09 63.14
CA PRO A 4 8.19 -52.14 61.81
C PRO A 4 9.24 -52.02 60.70
N THR A 5 9.06 -52.76 59.61
CA THR A 5 9.85 -52.62 58.37
C THR A 5 9.00 -51.94 57.30
N THR A 6 9.43 -50.76 56.91
CA THR A 6 8.98 -49.99 55.76
C THR A 6 9.16 -50.78 54.46
N ASP A 7 8.12 -50.86 53.63
CA ASP A 7 8.28 -51.09 52.19
C ASP A 7 7.48 -50.05 51.43
N VAL A 8 8.17 -48.96 51.08
CA VAL A 8 7.70 -47.93 50.16
C VAL A 8 8.43 -48.22 48.85
N ALA A 9 7.93 -49.20 48.10
CA ALA A 9 8.46 -49.55 46.79
C ALA A 9 7.36 -49.48 45.74
N GLY A 10 7.44 -48.47 44.87
CA GLY A 10 6.99 -48.66 43.49
C GLY A 10 5.97 -47.70 42.88
N GLU A 11 5.85 -46.44 43.30
CA GLU A 11 5.23 -45.39 42.46
C GLU A 11 6.29 -44.40 41.97
N GLY A 12 7.30 -44.95 41.30
CA GLY A 12 8.36 -44.21 40.65
C GLY A 12 8.08 -44.04 39.18
N GLY A 13 7.42 -42.94 38.82
CA GLY A 13 7.48 -42.40 37.46
C GLY A 13 6.14 -42.35 36.75
N ASP A 14 5.27 -41.43 37.16
CA ASP A 14 4.25 -40.92 36.25
C ASP A 14 4.97 -40.25 35.07
N PRO A 15 4.87 -40.78 33.84
CA PRO A 15 5.48 -40.14 32.69
C PRO A 15 4.75 -38.81 32.48
N LEU A 16 5.50 -37.71 32.47
CA LEU A 16 4.96 -36.37 32.20
C LEU A 16 3.88 -36.43 31.09
N PRO A 17 2.68 -35.83 31.30
CA PRO A 17 1.55 -35.95 30.37
C PRO A 17 1.97 -35.66 28.92
N GLU A 18 1.48 -36.43 27.94
CA GLU A 18 1.84 -36.30 26.52
C GLU A 18 1.67 -34.86 25.95
N LEU A 19 0.80 -34.06 26.56
CA LEU A 19 0.62 -32.63 26.30
C LEU A 19 1.92 -31.80 26.49
N TYR A 20 2.89 -32.30 27.27
CA TYR A 20 4.20 -31.66 27.50
C TYR A 20 5.27 -32.04 26.46
N ARG A 21 5.16 -33.19 25.78
CA ARG A 21 6.09 -33.59 24.70
C ARG A 21 5.79 -32.87 23.38
N SER A 22 4.52 -32.62 23.08
CA SER A 22 4.09 -32.06 21.79
C SER A 22 4.43 -30.57 21.60
N GLY A 23 4.76 -29.83 22.68
CA GLY A 23 5.11 -28.41 22.62
C GLY A 23 6.51 -28.10 22.07
N ARG A 24 7.53 -28.92 22.38
CA ARG A 24 8.95 -28.59 22.07
C ARG A 24 9.30 -28.75 20.58
N ALA A 25 8.69 -29.71 19.90
CA ALA A 25 8.90 -29.92 18.46
C ALA A 25 8.30 -28.78 17.62
N LYS A 26 7.13 -28.25 18.04
CA LYS A 26 6.46 -27.11 17.41
C LYS A 26 7.23 -25.80 17.62
N GLN A 27 7.84 -25.62 18.80
CA GLN A 27 8.68 -24.46 19.13
C GLN A 27 10.01 -24.42 18.34
N ARG A 28 10.66 -25.57 18.11
CA ARG A 28 11.90 -25.65 17.31
C ARG A 28 11.69 -25.26 15.84
N ARG A 29 10.59 -25.72 15.23
CA ARG A 29 10.24 -25.41 13.84
C ARG A 29 9.96 -23.92 13.63
N ALA A 30 9.32 -23.25 14.61
CA ALA A 30 9.09 -21.81 14.56
C ALA A 30 10.40 -21.00 14.65
N ARG A 31 11.40 -21.47 15.41
CA ARG A 31 12.70 -20.80 15.56
C ARG A 31 13.59 -21.01 14.33
N SER A 32 13.62 -22.21 13.76
CA SER A 32 14.41 -22.50 12.55
C SER A 32 13.86 -21.77 11.31
N VAL A 33 12.53 -21.66 11.17
CA VAL A 33 11.93 -20.91 10.06
C VAL A 33 12.25 -19.42 10.15
N ARG A 34 12.23 -18.82 11.36
CA ARG A 34 12.64 -17.41 11.55
C ARG A 34 14.11 -17.20 11.23
N LEU A 35 14.99 -18.09 11.71
CA LEU A 35 16.43 -18.03 11.42
C LEU A 35 16.72 -18.20 9.93
N ALA A 36 16.02 -19.13 9.26
CA ALA A 36 16.13 -19.30 7.81
C ALA A 36 15.65 -18.06 7.05
N ALA A 37 14.52 -17.45 7.45
CA ALA A 37 14.03 -16.22 6.85
C ALA A 37 15.02 -15.05 7.01
N TYR A 38 15.65 -14.91 8.18
CA TYR A 38 16.69 -13.90 8.40
C TYR A 38 17.97 -14.19 7.60
N ALA A 39 18.37 -15.46 7.49
CA ALA A 39 19.52 -15.84 6.66
C ALA A 39 19.25 -15.55 5.18
N VAL A 40 18.05 -15.83 4.68
CA VAL A 40 17.64 -15.52 3.31
C VAL A 40 17.56 -14.01 3.08
N GLY A 41 16.96 -13.25 4.00
CA GLY A 41 16.91 -11.79 3.91
C GLY A 41 18.30 -11.16 3.94
N LEU A 42 19.18 -11.65 4.82
CA LEU A 42 20.57 -11.21 4.88
C LEU A 42 21.33 -11.56 3.60
N ALA A 43 21.17 -12.78 3.07
CA ALA A 43 21.76 -13.17 1.80
C ALA A 43 21.25 -12.33 0.62
N ALA A 44 19.97 -11.97 0.61
CA ALA A 44 19.39 -11.08 -0.39
C ALA A 44 19.95 -9.65 -0.30
N LEU A 45 20.10 -9.12 0.93
CA LEU A 45 20.71 -7.81 1.16
C LEU A 45 22.19 -7.80 0.78
N VAL A 46 22.94 -8.83 1.16
CA VAL A 46 24.36 -8.99 0.78
C VAL A 46 24.48 -9.17 -0.73
N GLY A 47 23.62 -9.97 -1.35
CA GLY A 47 23.58 -10.14 -2.80
C GLY A 47 23.33 -8.81 -3.50
N PHE A 48 22.27 -8.09 -3.11
CA PHE A 48 21.98 -6.75 -3.62
C PHE A 48 23.17 -5.81 -3.43
N ALA A 49 23.75 -5.80 -2.23
CA ALA A 49 24.89 -4.95 -1.90
C ALA A 49 26.15 -5.28 -2.72
N LEU A 50 26.39 -6.54 -3.07
CA LEU A 50 27.53 -6.92 -3.89
C LEU A 50 27.29 -6.64 -5.39
N THR A 51 26.03 -6.67 -5.84
CA THR A 51 25.65 -6.41 -7.24
C THR A 51 25.32 -4.95 -7.55
N ALA A 52 25.08 -4.13 -6.52
CA ALA A 52 24.76 -2.73 -6.70
C ALA A 52 26.01 -1.95 -7.12
N ASP A 53 25.91 -1.22 -8.23
CA ASP A 53 26.97 -0.31 -8.69
C ASP A 53 27.05 0.91 -7.78
N TRP A 54 27.76 0.78 -6.66
CA TRP A 54 27.91 1.83 -5.65
C TRP A 54 28.51 3.12 -6.21
N GLN A 55 29.36 3.01 -7.24
CA GLN A 55 29.93 4.16 -7.91
C GLN A 55 28.86 4.93 -8.71
N LYS A 56 28.02 4.24 -9.48
CA LYS A 56 26.90 4.85 -10.22
C LYS A 56 25.85 5.45 -9.28
N ILE A 57 25.58 4.78 -8.15
CA ILE A 57 24.68 5.30 -7.12
C ILE A 57 25.28 6.55 -6.47
N GLY A 58 26.57 6.51 -6.14
CA GLY A 58 27.34 7.65 -5.64
C GLY A 58 27.21 8.86 -6.56
N ASP A 59 27.59 8.69 -7.82
CA ASP A 59 27.63 9.77 -8.79
C ASP A 59 26.22 10.28 -9.16
N SER A 60 25.25 9.38 -9.38
CA SER A 60 23.92 9.79 -9.84
C SER A 60 23.04 10.41 -8.74
N TYR A 61 23.20 9.99 -7.49
CA TYR A 61 22.36 10.45 -6.38
C TYR A 61 23.03 11.57 -5.55
N PHE A 62 24.37 11.63 -5.50
CA PHE A 62 25.11 12.64 -4.72
C PHE A 62 25.77 13.71 -5.59
N ASP A 63 25.36 13.86 -6.85
CA ASP A 63 25.73 14.99 -7.70
C ASP A 63 25.02 16.27 -7.23
N LEU A 64 25.58 16.91 -6.21
CA LEU A 64 25.05 18.14 -5.63
C LEU A 64 25.00 19.29 -6.67
N GLU A 65 25.84 19.22 -7.69
CA GLU A 65 25.86 20.15 -8.81
C GLU A 65 24.60 20.01 -9.68
N ARG A 66 24.27 18.79 -10.12
CA ARG A 66 23.02 18.51 -10.86
C ARG A 66 21.79 18.81 -10.02
N ALA A 67 21.82 18.46 -8.74
CA ALA A 67 20.71 18.76 -7.83
C ALA A 67 20.46 20.28 -7.74
N ARG A 68 21.51 21.11 -7.67
CA ARG A 68 21.37 22.58 -7.64
C ARG A 68 20.90 23.17 -8.96
N GLU A 69 21.37 22.64 -10.08
CA GLU A 69 20.93 23.07 -11.42
C GLU A 69 19.45 22.71 -11.66
N GLN A 70 19.01 21.52 -11.24
CA GLN A 70 17.63 21.06 -11.43
C GLN A 70 16.66 21.56 -10.36
N PHE A 71 17.15 22.02 -9.21
CA PHE A 71 16.29 22.44 -8.09
C PHE A 71 15.27 23.52 -8.48
N PRO A 72 15.64 24.61 -9.18
CA PRO A 72 14.68 25.65 -9.58
C PRO A 72 13.59 25.11 -10.51
N ASP A 73 13.97 24.24 -11.45
CA ASP A 73 13.05 23.64 -12.40
C ASP A 73 12.10 22.66 -11.72
N ILE A 74 12.60 21.80 -10.83
CA ILE A 74 11.78 20.87 -10.04
C ILE A 74 10.76 21.65 -9.23
N VAL A 75 11.17 22.69 -8.51
CA VAL A 75 10.26 23.51 -7.71
C VAL A 75 9.23 24.21 -8.59
N THR A 76 9.67 24.82 -9.70
CA THR A 76 8.77 25.57 -10.59
C THR A 76 7.77 24.65 -11.28
N ILE A 77 8.22 23.52 -11.83
CA ILE A 77 7.37 22.54 -12.50
C ILE A 77 6.44 21.86 -11.49
N ALA A 78 6.95 21.41 -10.34
CA ALA A 78 6.12 20.77 -9.32
C ALA A 78 5.06 21.73 -8.77
N THR A 79 5.43 22.98 -8.50
CA THR A 79 4.49 24.01 -8.02
C THR A 79 3.43 24.30 -9.08
N LYS A 80 3.83 24.53 -10.33
CA LYS A 80 2.91 24.75 -11.46
C LYS A 80 1.94 23.58 -11.62
N ASN A 81 2.45 22.34 -11.65
CA ASN A 81 1.64 21.15 -11.82
C ASN A 81 0.66 20.98 -10.66
N THR A 82 1.12 21.20 -9.42
CA THR A 82 0.27 21.11 -8.22
C THR A 82 -0.87 22.14 -8.28
N ILE A 83 -0.58 23.39 -8.66
CA ILE A 83 -1.61 24.43 -8.80
C ILE A 83 -2.63 24.04 -9.87
N ILE A 84 -2.16 23.55 -11.04
CA ILE A 84 -3.04 23.13 -12.13
C ILE A 84 -3.92 21.95 -11.70
N TYR A 85 -3.33 20.89 -11.14
CA TYR A 85 -4.07 19.73 -10.66
C TYR A 85 -5.07 20.12 -9.58
N THR A 86 -4.68 20.94 -8.60
CA THR A 86 -5.56 21.37 -7.51
C THR A 86 -6.72 22.19 -8.06
N THR A 87 -6.45 23.21 -8.87
CA THR A 87 -7.48 24.13 -9.37
C THR A 87 -8.46 23.40 -10.29
N MET A 88 -7.96 22.66 -11.27
CA MET A 88 -8.80 21.96 -12.24
C MET A 88 -9.61 20.84 -11.58
N SER A 89 -8.98 20.06 -10.69
CA SER A 89 -9.67 18.95 -10.04
C SER A 89 -10.66 19.43 -8.98
N PHE A 90 -10.37 20.55 -8.31
CA PHE A 90 -11.31 21.16 -7.37
C PHE A 90 -12.55 21.69 -8.10
N ILE A 91 -12.37 22.41 -9.22
CA ILE A 91 -13.50 22.88 -10.03
C ILE A 91 -14.30 21.68 -10.55
N GLY A 92 -13.63 20.65 -11.10
CA GLY A 92 -14.27 19.43 -11.59
C GLY A 92 -15.04 18.70 -10.50
N GLY A 93 -14.42 18.49 -9.34
CA GLY A 93 -15.03 17.84 -8.18
C GLY A 93 -16.21 18.61 -7.60
N VAL A 94 -16.12 19.94 -7.50
CA VAL A 94 -17.24 20.78 -7.06
C VAL A 94 -18.41 20.68 -8.05
N VAL A 95 -18.15 20.79 -9.35
CA VAL A 95 -19.22 20.70 -10.37
C VAL A 95 -19.88 19.32 -10.35
N LEU A 96 -19.09 18.25 -10.35
CA LEU A 96 -19.61 16.87 -10.31
C LEU A 96 -20.31 16.55 -9.00
N GLY A 97 -19.68 16.86 -7.86
CA GLY A 97 -20.22 16.64 -6.53
C GLY A 97 -21.50 17.42 -6.28
N LEU A 98 -21.55 18.70 -6.68
CA LEU A 98 -22.76 19.51 -6.58
C LEU A 98 -23.87 18.96 -7.47
N SER A 99 -23.56 18.60 -8.72
CA SER A 99 -24.54 18.00 -9.64
C SER A 99 -25.12 16.70 -9.07
N MET A 100 -24.28 15.82 -8.53
CA MET A 100 -24.71 14.57 -7.90
C MET A 100 -25.49 14.80 -6.60
N ALA A 101 -25.11 15.79 -5.80
CA ALA A 101 -25.85 16.17 -4.60
C ALA A 101 -27.26 16.67 -4.94
N LEU A 102 -27.40 17.48 -6.00
CA LEU A 102 -28.69 17.94 -6.50
C LEU A 102 -29.53 16.78 -7.05
N LEU A 103 -28.94 15.86 -7.82
CA LEU A 103 -29.62 14.66 -8.31
C LEU A 103 -30.13 13.77 -7.16
N ARG A 104 -29.37 13.68 -6.07
CA ARG A 104 -29.76 12.94 -4.87
C ARG A 104 -30.98 13.53 -4.16
N LEU A 105 -31.18 14.85 -4.25
CA LEU A 105 -32.35 15.54 -3.69
C LEU A 105 -33.61 15.42 -4.57
N SER A 106 -33.45 14.96 -5.83
CA SER A 106 -34.57 14.80 -6.76
C SER A 106 -35.65 13.86 -6.20
N SER A 107 -36.91 14.15 -6.52
CA SER A 107 -38.06 13.32 -6.18
C SER A 107 -38.07 11.99 -6.95
N ILE A 108 -37.35 11.91 -8.09
CA ILE A 108 -37.28 10.73 -8.94
C ILE A 108 -36.35 9.70 -8.30
N ARG A 109 -36.92 8.55 -7.90
CA ARG A 109 -36.20 7.47 -7.21
C ARG A 109 -34.98 6.96 -8.00
N ALA A 110 -35.06 6.92 -9.33
CA ALA A 110 -33.96 6.48 -10.19
C ALA A 110 -32.72 7.39 -10.08
N TYR A 111 -32.90 8.72 -10.14
CA TYR A 111 -31.79 9.68 -10.04
C TYR A 111 -31.15 9.65 -8.66
N ARG A 112 -31.96 9.52 -7.60
CA ARG A 112 -31.43 9.41 -6.25
C ARG A 112 -30.60 8.14 -6.05
N TRP A 113 -31.04 7.02 -6.61
CA TRP A 113 -30.30 5.76 -6.53
C TRP A 113 -28.97 5.83 -7.28
N PHE A 114 -28.97 6.33 -8.53
CA PHE A 114 -27.76 6.51 -9.33
C PHE A 114 -26.75 7.43 -8.64
N ALA A 115 -27.20 8.60 -8.16
CA ALA A 115 -26.34 9.54 -7.46
C ALA A 115 -25.79 8.95 -6.15
N SER A 116 -26.59 8.16 -5.43
CA SER A 116 -26.13 7.51 -4.19
C SER A 116 -25.03 6.49 -4.47
N ILE A 117 -25.20 5.63 -5.48
CA ILE A 117 -24.16 4.66 -5.87
C ILE A 117 -22.87 5.37 -6.27
N TYR A 118 -22.95 6.41 -7.11
CA TYR A 118 -21.78 7.17 -7.52
C TYR A 118 -21.05 7.75 -6.30
N ILE A 119 -21.77 8.47 -5.44
CA ILE A 119 -21.20 9.13 -4.25
C ILE A 119 -20.60 8.09 -3.29
N GLU A 120 -21.30 6.99 -3.04
CA GLU A 120 -20.85 5.94 -2.10
C GLU A 120 -19.60 5.22 -2.61
N ILE A 121 -19.53 4.92 -3.92
CA ILE A 121 -18.34 4.31 -4.53
C ILE A 121 -17.16 5.29 -4.44
N PHE A 122 -17.24 6.44 -5.12
CA PHE A 122 -16.07 7.30 -5.29
C PHE A 122 -15.55 7.91 -3.99
N ARG A 123 -16.43 8.14 -3.00
CA ARG A 123 -16.01 8.60 -1.65
C ARG A 123 -15.51 7.47 -0.74
N GLY A 124 -15.80 6.21 -1.09
CA GLY A 124 -15.30 5.03 -0.39
C GLY A 124 -14.01 4.46 -0.97
N LEU A 125 -13.66 4.82 -2.21
CA LEU A 125 -12.46 4.32 -2.88
C LEU A 125 -11.19 5.07 -2.44
N PRO A 126 -10.06 4.37 -2.26
CA PRO A 126 -8.76 5.02 -2.12
C PRO A 126 -8.44 5.86 -3.36
N ALA A 127 -7.94 7.09 -3.17
CA ALA A 127 -7.58 7.96 -4.30
C ALA A 127 -6.58 7.30 -5.26
N LEU A 128 -5.62 6.54 -4.72
CA LEU A 128 -4.66 5.77 -5.51
C LEU A 128 -5.36 4.78 -6.45
N LEU A 129 -6.43 4.12 -5.99
CA LEU A 129 -7.18 3.19 -6.82
C LEU A 129 -7.81 3.92 -8.01
N THR A 130 -8.48 5.05 -7.77
CA THR A 130 -9.10 5.85 -8.84
C THR A 130 -8.05 6.36 -9.83
N ILE A 131 -6.89 6.81 -9.36
CA ILE A 131 -5.79 7.23 -10.23
C ILE A 131 -5.30 6.07 -11.10
N ILE A 132 -5.18 4.85 -10.54
CA ILE A 132 -4.78 3.68 -11.33
C ILE A 132 -5.85 3.31 -12.36
N PHE A 133 -7.12 3.33 -11.95
CA PHE A 133 -8.23 3.04 -12.85
C PHE A 133 -8.27 4.00 -14.03
N VAL A 134 -8.25 5.31 -13.77
CA VAL A 134 -8.34 6.33 -14.82
C VAL A 134 -7.03 6.45 -15.60
N GLY A 135 -5.88 6.37 -14.94
CA GLY A 135 -4.57 6.55 -15.55
C GLY A 135 -4.08 5.37 -16.39
N PHE A 136 -4.48 4.15 -16.03
CA PHE A 136 -3.99 2.93 -16.68
C PHE A 136 -5.10 2.03 -17.19
N ILE A 137 -6.10 1.70 -16.37
CA ILE A 137 -7.14 0.74 -16.76
C ILE A 137 -8.03 1.29 -17.87
N THR A 138 -8.51 2.54 -17.75
CA THR A 138 -9.40 3.17 -18.73
C THR A 138 -8.75 3.30 -20.13
N PRO A 139 -7.49 3.78 -20.27
CA PRO A 139 -6.81 3.81 -21.56
C PRO A 139 -6.65 2.44 -22.21
N ILE A 140 -6.30 1.43 -21.41
CA ILE A 140 -6.08 0.06 -21.90
C ILE A 140 -7.41 -0.57 -22.33
N ALA A 141 -8.45 -0.43 -21.51
CA ALA A 141 -9.74 -1.06 -21.75
C ALA A 141 -10.53 -0.42 -22.90
N LEU A 142 -10.44 0.91 -23.05
CA LEU A 142 -11.21 1.66 -24.05
C LEU A 142 -10.38 2.04 -25.28
N GLY A 143 -9.07 1.79 -25.28
CA GLY A 143 -8.16 2.20 -26.36
C GLY A 143 -8.00 3.72 -26.49
N ILE A 144 -8.41 4.49 -25.48
CA ILE A 144 -8.34 5.95 -25.48
C ILE A 144 -7.01 6.45 -24.92
N ARG A 145 -6.50 7.56 -25.45
CA ARG A 145 -5.34 8.24 -24.89
C ARG A 145 -5.79 9.54 -24.26
N PHE A 146 -5.49 9.73 -22.98
CA PHE A 146 -5.73 11.01 -22.32
C PHE A 146 -4.73 12.04 -22.84
N PRO A 147 -5.19 13.16 -23.43
CA PRO A 147 -4.30 14.23 -23.85
C PRO A 147 -3.72 14.95 -22.63
N GLU A 148 -2.63 15.68 -22.84
CA GLU A 148 -2.15 16.64 -21.85
C GLU A 148 -2.98 17.92 -21.94
N VAL A 149 -3.37 18.47 -20.79
CA VAL A 149 -4.10 19.73 -20.67
C VAL A 149 -3.26 20.66 -19.81
N LEU A 150 -2.96 21.85 -20.32
CA LEU A 150 -2.12 22.84 -19.63
C LEU A 150 -0.72 22.29 -19.24
N GLY A 151 -0.21 21.31 -19.99
CA GLY A 151 1.08 20.67 -19.75
C GLY A 151 1.08 19.60 -18.64
N VAL A 152 -0.09 19.15 -18.20
CA VAL A 152 -0.23 18.04 -17.24
C VAL A 152 -1.15 16.94 -17.79
N ALA A 153 -0.96 15.70 -17.33
CA ALA A 153 -1.77 14.57 -17.77
C ALA A 153 -3.23 14.72 -17.30
N SER A 154 -4.17 14.82 -18.26
CA SER A 154 -5.60 15.02 -17.95
C SER A 154 -6.24 13.84 -17.21
N ALA A 155 -5.68 12.64 -17.33
CA ALA A 155 -6.09 11.46 -16.56
C ALA A 155 -5.99 11.72 -15.04
N GLY A 156 -4.93 12.41 -14.60
CA GLY A 156 -4.78 12.79 -13.19
C GLY A 156 -5.84 13.79 -12.74
N ILE A 157 -6.15 14.79 -13.57
CA ILE A 157 -7.21 15.75 -13.29
C ILE A 157 -8.56 15.04 -13.16
N ALA A 158 -8.89 14.16 -14.11
CA ALA A 158 -10.14 13.39 -14.08
C ALA A 158 -10.22 12.49 -12.84
N ALA A 159 -9.15 11.76 -12.52
CA ALA A 159 -9.11 10.90 -11.35
C ALA A 159 -9.32 11.67 -10.04
N LEU A 160 -8.65 12.81 -9.89
CA LEU A 160 -8.76 13.66 -8.70
C LEU A 160 -10.14 14.31 -8.61
N SER A 161 -10.72 14.75 -9.74
CA SER A 161 -12.06 15.34 -9.79
C SER A 161 -13.15 14.36 -9.35
N LEU A 162 -12.97 13.06 -9.60
CA LEU A 162 -13.95 12.03 -9.24
C LEU A 162 -14.01 11.78 -7.72
N VAL A 163 -12.89 12.03 -7.00
CA VAL A 163 -12.74 11.72 -5.57
C VAL A 163 -12.82 12.97 -4.67
N ALA A 164 -12.56 14.15 -5.22
CA ALA A 164 -12.63 15.44 -4.53
C ALA A 164 -14.07 15.77 -4.05
#